data_AF-A0A955N1Z1-F1
#
_entry.id   AF-A0A955N1Z1-F1
#
_cell.length_a   1.000
_cell.length_b   1.000
_cell.length_c   1.000
_cell.angle_alpha   90.00
_cell.angle_beta   90.00
_cell.angle_gamma   90.00
#
_symmetry.space_group_name_H-M   'P 1'
#
loop_
_entity.id
_entity.type
_entity.pdbx_description
1 polymer ?
#
loop_
_entity_poly.entity_id
_entity_poly.type
_entity_poly.pdbx_seq_one_letter_code
_entity_poly.pdbx_strand_id
1 'polypeptide(L)'
;AGKAIDEHAPSNDAGQISAFLDLLHYVAVDAMSERGWDALRTLLGDEDRVRAFYLAVGPSIFGLIADRLDQHGMVRERSRLVIEKPIGKDLASARQLNQTIGRHFREDQIFRIDHYLGKETVQNLMALRFANTLYQPVWNASFIDHVQITVAESIGVEGRGGYYDKSGAIRDMMQNHLLQLLCLVAMEPPASIDADAVRDE
;
A
#
# COMPACT_ATOMS: atom_id res chain seq x y z
N ALA A 1 -4.76 -22.86 -5.00
CA ALA A 1 -5.92 -21.96 -4.89
C ALA A 1 -7.15 -22.71 -4.37
N GLY A 2 -7.75 -23.65 -5.12
CA GLY A 2 -8.98 -24.36 -4.70
C GLY A 2 -8.96 -24.93 -3.27
N LYS A 3 -7.96 -25.77 -2.93
CA LYS A 3 -7.83 -26.32 -1.57
C LYS A 3 -7.79 -25.27 -0.45
N ALA A 4 -7.12 -24.14 -0.66
CA ALA A 4 -7.04 -23.08 0.34
C ALA A 4 -8.39 -22.36 0.51
N ILE A 5 -9.18 -22.24 -0.56
CA ILE A 5 -10.54 -21.68 -0.49
C ILE A 5 -11.45 -22.65 0.28
N ASP A 6 -11.34 -23.95 0.03
CA ASP A 6 -12.09 -24.98 0.76
C ASP A 6 -11.78 -24.99 2.27
N GLU A 7 -10.54 -24.71 2.64
CA GLU A 7 -10.09 -24.69 4.04
C GLU A 7 -10.46 -23.40 4.80
N HIS A 8 -10.52 -22.25 4.12
CA HIS A 8 -10.60 -20.94 4.78
C HIS A 8 -11.86 -20.13 4.52
N ALA A 9 -12.64 -20.46 3.47
CA ALA A 9 -13.83 -19.69 3.16
C ALA A 9 -15.07 -20.27 3.90
N PRO A 10 -15.87 -19.41 4.56
CA PRO A 10 -16.96 -19.84 5.43
C PRO A 10 -18.19 -20.40 4.69
N SER A 11 -18.28 -20.16 3.37
CA SER A 11 -19.36 -20.60 2.49
C SER A 11 -18.84 -20.63 1.06
N ASN A 12 -18.97 -21.78 0.40
CA ASN A 12 -18.33 -22.06 -0.88
C ASN A 12 -19.36 -22.52 -1.91
N ASP A 13 -19.82 -21.62 -2.76
CA ASP A 13 -20.53 -22.00 -3.99
C ASP A 13 -19.49 -22.52 -5.00
N ALA A 14 -19.56 -23.81 -5.30
CA ALA A 14 -18.64 -24.47 -6.23
C ALA A 14 -18.63 -23.80 -7.62
N GLY A 15 -19.76 -23.25 -8.07
CA GLY A 15 -19.85 -22.52 -9.34
C GLY A 15 -19.07 -21.22 -9.29
N GLN A 16 -19.18 -20.45 -8.21
CA GLN A 16 -18.43 -19.21 -8.01
C GLN A 16 -16.94 -19.46 -7.86
N ILE A 17 -16.55 -20.53 -7.16
CA ILE A 17 -15.14 -20.92 -7.01
C ILE A 17 -14.55 -21.29 -8.36
N SER A 18 -15.24 -22.10 -9.15
CA SER A 18 -14.76 -22.45 -10.49
C SER A 18 -14.56 -21.20 -11.35
N ALA A 19 -15.57 -20.31 -11.38
CA ALA A 19 -15.48 -19.06 -12.13
C ALA A 19 -14.32 -18.17 -11.66
N PHE A 20 -14.04 -18.11 -10.36
CA PHE A 20 -12.89 -17.37 -9.83
C PHE A 20 -11.55 -18.02 -10.20
N LEU A 21 -11.44 -19.34 -10.09
CA LEU A 21 -10.22 -20.08 -10.44
C LEU A 21 -9.89 -19.95 -11.93
N ASP A 22 -10.89 -19.87 -12.80
CA ASP A 22 -10.70 -19.65 -14.25
C ASP A 22 -10.10 -18.28 -14.57
N LEU A 23 -10.18 -17.31 -13.65
CA LEU A 23 -9.52 -16.00 -13.79
C LEU A 23 -8.05 -16.03 -13.35
N LEU A 24 -7.60 -17.10 -12.69
CA LEU A 24 -6.25 -17.20 -12.14
C LEU A 24 -5.30 -17.84 -13.14
N HIS A 25 -4.25 -17.10 -13.48
CA HIS A 25 -3.16 -17.59 -14.32
C HIS A 25 -1.84 -17.47 -13.55
N TYR A 26 -0.91 -18.38 -13.83
CA TYR A 26 0.42 -18.39 -13.23
C TYR A 26 1.49 -18.33 -14.31
N VAL A 27 2.44 -17.41 -14.13
CA VAL A 27 3.65 -17.31 -14.95
C VAL A 27 4.85 -17.28 -14.00
N ALA A 28 5.79 -18.19 -14.21
CA ALA A 28 7.06 -18.17 -13.48
C ALA A 28 7.95 -17.07 -14.07
N VAL A 29 8.17 -16.00 -13.30
CA VAL A 29 9.04 -14.87 -13.65
C VAL A 29 10.17 -14.78 -12.64
N ASP A 30 11.40 -14.66 -13.15
CA ASP A 30 12.56 -14.32 -12.33
C ASP A 30 12.87 -12.83 -12.49
N ALA A 31 12.64 -12.06 -11.43
CA ALA A 31 12.82 -10.62 -11.46
C ALA A 31 14.27 -10.19 -11.75
N MET A 32 15.25 -11.05 -11.47
CA MET A 32 16.68 -10.77 -11.63
C MET A 32 17.25 -11.21 -12.98
N SER A 33 16.45 -11.85 -13.84
CA SER A 33 16.86 -12.27 -15.18
C SER A 33 15.80 -11.92 -16.24
N GLU A 34 16.05 -12.27 -17.49
CA GLU A 34 15.08 -12.11 -18.60
C GLU A 34 13.98 -13.19 -18.58
N ARG A 35 14.09 -14.19 -17.70
CA ARG A 35 13.24 -15.37 -17.74
C ARG A 35 11.80 -15.06 -17.31
N GLY A 36 10.86 -15.32 -18.22
CA GLY A 36 9.42 -15.31 -17.95
C GLY A 36 8.72 -13.99 -18.27
N TRP A 37 9.46 -12.91 -18.52
CA TRP A 37 8.90 -11.60 -18.81
C TRP A 37 8.10 -11.55 -20.13
N ASP A 38 8.58 -12.18 -21.19
CA ASP A 38 7.84 -12.27 -22.45
C ASP A 38 6.56 -13.10 -22.33
N ALA A 39 6.59 -14.16 -21.52
CA ALA A 39 5.41 -14.95 -21.21
C ALA A 39 4.38 -14.13 -20.42
N LEU A 40 4.83 -13.33 -19.44
CA LEU A 40 3.98 -12.43 -18.69
C LEU A 40 3.35 -11.35 -19.61
N ARG A 41 4.16 -10.72 -20.47
CA ARG A 41 3.67 -9.77 -21.47
C ARG A 41 2.60 -10.39 -22.36
N THR A 42 2.87 -11.60 -22.88
CA THR A 42 1.94 -12.33 -23.75
C THR A 42 0.62 -12.60 -23.05
N LEU A 43 0.66 -13.04 -21.79
CA LEU A 43 -0.53 -13.29 -20.99
C LEU A 43 -1.35 -12.02 -20.73
N LEU A 44 -0.67 -10.89 -20.44
CA LEU A 44 -1.35 -9.61 -20.21
C LEU A 44 -1.94 -9.00 -21.49
N GLY A 45 -1.44 -9.40 -22.66
CA GLY A 45 -1.90 -8.97 -23.98
C GLY A 45 -1.75 -7.46 -24.23
N ASP A 46 -2.45 -6.96 -25.24
CA ASP A 46 -2.42 -5.54 -25.63
C ASP A 46 -3.70 -4.77 -25.31
N GLU A 47 -4.63 -5.39 -24.62
CA GLU A 47 -5.89 -4.76 -24.24
C GLU A 47 -5.69 -3.58 -23.27
N ASP A 48 -6.49 -2.53 -23.46
CA ASP A 48 -6.53 -1.37 -22.57
C ASP A 48 -7.38 -1.67 -21.32
N ARG A 49 -6.79 -2.44 -20.42
CA ARG A 49 -7.35 -2.76 -19.11
C ARG A 49 -6.53 -2.08 -18.01
N VAL A 50 -7.17 -1.78 -16.88
CA VAL A 50 -6.44 -1.38 -15.67
C VAL A 50 -5.52 -2.52 -15.25
N ARG A 51 -4.23 -2.24 -15.06
CA ARG A 51 -3.22 -3.22 -14.66
C ARG A 51 -2.69 -2.89 -13.29
N ALA A 52 -3.09 -3.65 -12.28
CA ALA A 52 -2.55 -3.51 -10.94
C ALA A 52 -1.38 -4.49 -10.74
N PHE A 53 -0.16 -3.97 -10.63
CA PHE A 53 1.04 -4.73 -10.30
C PHE A 53 1.25 -4.67 -8.80
N TYR A 54 0.86 -5.73 -8.09
CA TYR A 54 1.05 -5.84 -6.64
C TYR A 54 2.39 -6.50 -6.32
N LEU A 55 3.32 -5.74 -5.74
CA LEU A 55 4.65 -6.23 -5.41
C LEU A 55 4.69 -6.86 -4.00
N ALA A 56 4.18 -8.08 -3.88
CA ALA A 56 4.28 -8.90 -2.68
C ALA A 56 5.66 -9.59 -2.58
N VAL A 57 6.74 -8.81 -2.67
CA VAL A 57 8.14 -9.28 -2.72
C VAL A 57 9.04 -8.45 -1.82
N GLY A 58 10.31 -8.84 -1.69
CA GLY A 58 11.29 -8.07 -0.91
C GLY A 58 11.52 -6.65 -1.48
N PRO A 59 11.70 -5.63 -0.63
CA PRO A 59 11.80 -4.23 -1.05
C PRO A 59 13.03 -3.92 -1.92
N SER A 60 14.08 -4.75 -1.83
CA SER A 60 15.32 -4.58 -2.60
C SER A 60 15.13 -4.75 -4.11
N ILE A 61 14.04 -5.38 -4.56
CA ILE A 61 13.78 -5.63 -5.98
C ILE A 61 12.64 -4.79 -6.56
N PHE A 62 12.03 -3.87 -5.80
CA PHE A 62 10.94 -3.03 -6.30
C PHE A 62 11.36 -2.19 -7.51
N GLY A 63 12.50 -1.50 -7.41
CA GLY A 63 13.02 -0.68 -8.52
C GLY A 63 13.35 -1.52 -9.75
N LEU A 64 13.93 -2.70 -9.56
CA LEU A 64 14.24 -3.62 -10.65
C LEU A 64 12.97 -4.11 -11.35
N ILE A 65 11.94 -4.49 -10.60
CA ILE A 65 10.66 -4.92 -11.18
C ILE A 65 10.00 -3.76 -11.94
N ALA A 66 10.02 -2.54 -11.40
CA ALA A 66 9.47 -1.37 -12.08
C ALA A 66 10.17 -1.11 -13.42
N ASP A 67 11.50 -1.18 -13.45
CA ASP A 67 12.31 -1.06 -14.67
C ASP A 67 12.00 -2.17 -15.69
N ARG A 68 11.91 -3.43 -15.25
CA ARG A 68 11.55 -4.55 -16.14
C ARG A 68 10.15 -4.44 -16.72
N LEU A 69 9.17 -4.02 -15.91
CA LEU A 69 7.81 -3.79 -16.41
C LEU A 69 7.80 -2.76 -17.53
N ASP A 70 8.59 -1.69 -17.39
CA ASP A 70 8.67 -0.62 -18.38
C ASP A 70 9.43 -1.06 -19.64
N GLN A 71 10.57 -1.74 -19.49
CA GLN A 71 11.37 -2.28 -20.61
C GLN A 71 10.56 -3.22 -21.52
N HIS A 72 9.64 -4.01 -20.94
CA HIS A 72 8.76 -4.90 -21.70
C HIS A 72 7.47 -4.21 -22.19
N GLY A 73 7.34 -2.89 -22.03
CA GLY A 73 6.17 -2.11 -22.49
C GLY A 73 4.89 -2.43 -21.74
N MET A 74 5.00 -2.93 -20.50
CA MET A 74 3.84 -3.31 -19.69
C MET A 74 3.31 -2.16 -18.85
N VAL A 75 4.12 -1.12 -18.61
CA VAL A 75 3.68 0.12 -17.96
C VAL A 75 2.91 0.97 -18.98
N ARG A 76 1.61 1.14 -18.70
CA ARG A 76 0.65 1.91 -19.51
C ARG A 76 -0.02 2.99 -18.67
N GLU A 77 -0.77 3.88 -19.32
CA GLU A 77 -1.45 4.99 -18.65
C GLU A 77 -2.32 4.56 -17.45
N ARG A 78 -3.05 3.44 -17.59
CA ARG A 78 -3.94 2.89 -16.55
C ARG A 78 -3.27 1.83 -15.67
N SER A 79 -1.95 1.74 -15.70
CA SER A 79 -1.18 0.86 -14.81
C SER A 79 -1.11 1.46 -13.41
N ARG A 80 -1.12 0.59 -12.41
CA ARG A 80 -1.01 0.93 -11.00
C ARG A 80 0.05 0.03 -10.38
N LEU A 81 1.04 0.61 -9.73
CA LEU A 81 2.06 -0.12 -8.98
C LEU A 81 1.71 -0.06 -7.50
N VAL A 82 1.46 -1.21 -6.89
CA VAL A 82 1.20 -1.32 -5.45
C VAL A 82 2.46 -1.86 -4.78
N ILE A 83 3.01 -1.10 -3.84
CA ILE A 83 4.21 -1.49 -3.08
C ILE A 83 3.94 -1.52 -1.58
N GLU A 84 4.49 -2.56 -0.95
CA GLU A 84 4.40 -2.75 0.50
C GLU A 84 5.58 -2.11 1.23
N LYS A 85 5.41 -1.87 2.54
CA LYS A 85 6.51 -1.45 3.40
C LYS A 85 7.61 -2.53 3.48
N PRO A 86 8.89 -2.16 3.67
CA PRO A 86 9.42 -0.83 3.95
C PRO A 86 9.76 0.01 2.70
N ILE A 87 9.48 1.32 2.77
CA ILE A 87 9.84 2.31 1.74
C ILE A 87 11.19 2.94 2.10
N GLY A 88 12.26 2.21 1.86
CA GLY A 88 13.59 2.57 2.35
C GLY A 88 13.76 2.34 3.86
N LYS A 89 14.95 2.66 4.38
CA LYS A 89 15.31 2.51 5.80
C LYS A 89 15.72 3.82 6.47
N ASP A 90 15.89 4.86 5.65
CA ASP A 90 16.27 6.22 5.98
C ASP A 90 15.82 7.15 4.83
N LEU A 91 15.93 8.47 5.03
CA LEU A 91 15.52 9.46 4.04
C LEU A 91 16.22 9.28 2.68
N ALA A 92 17.52 8.96 2.68
CA ALA A 92 18.31 8.83 1.47
C ALA A 92 17.84 7.64 0.61
N SER A 93 17.69 6.47 1.24
CA SER A 93 17.21 5.26 0.59
C SER A 93 15.74 5.36 0.15
N ALA A 94 14.88 6.03 0.94
CA ALA A 94 13.49 6.29 0.55
C ALA A 94 13.40 7.19 -0.69
N ARG A 95 14.18 8.28 -0.72
CA ARG A 95 14.27 9.17 -1.89
C ARG A 95 14.79 8.44 -3.12
N GLN A 96 15.84 7.62 -2.96
CA GLN A 96 16.38 6.83 -4.06
C GLN A 96 15.35 5.85 -4.62
N LEU A 97 14.63 5.13 -3.75
CA LEU A 97 13.57 4.21 -4.16
C LEU A 97 12.45 4.93 -4.90
N ASN A 98 11.94 6.03 -4.33
CA ASN A 98 10.88 6.83 -4.96
C ASN A 98 11.31 7.38 -6.31
N GLN A 99 12.55 7.89 -6.43
CA GLN A 99 13.06 8.37 -7.71
C GLN A 99 13.20 7.23 -8.72
N THR A 100 13.63 6.04 -8.29
CA THR A 100 13.78 4.88 -9.18
C THR A 100 12.43 4.45 -9.74
N ILE A 101 11.43 4.31 -8.89
CA ILE A 101 10.06 3.97 -9.31
C ILE A 101 9.47 5.10 -10.18
N GLY A 102 9.68 6.36 -9.78
CA GLY A 102 9.17 7.55 -10.45
C GLY A 102 9.74 7.80 -11.85
N ARG A 103 10.80 7.07 -12.27
CA ARG A 103 11.28 7.08 -13.65
C ARG A 103 10.37 6.31 -14.60
N HIS A 104 9.61 5.34 -14.08
CA HIS A 104 8.80 4.41 -14.85
C HIS A 104 7.31 4.64 -14.63
N PHE A 105 6.91 4.98 -13.40
CA PHE A 105 5.52 5.24 -13.04
C PHE A 105 5.35 6.71 -12.66
N ARG A 106 4.27 7.33 -13.11
CA ARG A 106 3.85 8.64 -12.58
C ARG A 106 3.30 8.47 -11.16
N GLU A 107 3.29 9.55 -10.38
CA GLU A 107 2.87 9.49 -8.97
C GLU A 107 1.40 9.04 -8.80
N ASP A 108 0.51 9.40 -9.72
CA ASP A 108 -0.90 8.96 -9.76
C ASP A 108 -1.06 7.44 -9.99
N GLN A 109 0.00 6.78 -10.43
CA GLN A 109 0.05 5.34 -10.65
C GLN A 109 0.65 4.57 -9.47
N ILE A 110 1.22 5.24 -8.47
CA ILE A 110 1.96 4.58 -7.38
C ILE A 110 1.11 4.54 -6.12
N PHE A 111 0.88 3.32 -5.60
CA PHE A 111 0.09 3.06 -4.41
C PHE A 111 1.00 2.44 -3.35
N ARG A 112 1.44 3.27 -2.40
CA ARG A 112 2.27 2.84 -1.26
C ARG A 112 1.34 2.41 -0.13
N ILE A 113 1.42 1.16 0.28
CA ILE A 113 0.48 0.61 1.26
C ILE A 113 0.91 0.98 2.68
N ASP A 114 -0.01 1.66 3.37
CA ASP A 114 -0.11 1.65 4.81
C ASP A 114 -1.48 1.09 5.19
N HIS A 115 -1.50 -0.15 5.69
CA HIS A 115 -2.75 -0.86 5.97
C HIS A 115 -3.58 -0.21 7.10
N TYR A 116 -3.02 0.70 7.91
CA TYR A 116 -3.81 1.43 8.90
C TYR A 116 -4.81 2.39 8.23
N LEU A 117 -4.46 2.97 7.08
CA LEU A 117 -5.35 3.85 6.31
C LEU A 117 -6.57 3.10 5.73
N GLY A 118 -6.50 1.77 5.65
CA GLY A 118 -7.62 0.91 5.24
C GLY A 118 -8.58 0.54 6.36
N LYS A 119 -8.28 0.90 7.62
CA LYS A 119 -9.15 0.59 8.77
C LYS A 119 -10.32 1.55 8.80
N GLU A 120 -11.53 1.03 8.96
CA GLU A 120 -12.78 1.82 8.97
C GLU A 120 -12.74 2.96 9.99
N THR A 121 -12.27 2.68 11.22
CA THR A 121 -12.17 3.70 12.27
C THR A 121 -11.18 4.82 11.96
N VAL A 122 -10.14 4.53 11.17
CA VAL A 122 -9.16 5.52 10.71
C VAL A 122 -9.77 6.41 9.63
N GLN A 123 -10.49 5.82 8.68
CA GLN A 123 -11.21 6.58 7.65
C GLN A 123 -12.29 7.48 8.24
N ASN A 124 -12.93 7.03 9.34
CA ASN A 124 -13.96 7.79 10.03
C ASN A 124 -13.42 9.08 10.71
N LEU A 125 -12.11 9.23 10.90
CA LEU A 125 -11.53 10.47 11.47
C LEU A 125 -11.86 11.70 10.61
N MET A 126 -11.83 11.57 9.28
CA MET A 126 -12.16 12.70 8.39
C MET A 126 -13.63 13.11 8.55
N ALA A 127 -14.55 12.14 8.60
CA ALA A 127 -15.96 12.39 8.83
C ALA A 127 -16.19 13.04 10.21
N LEU A 128 -15.55 12.50 11.25
CA LEU A 128 -15.65 13.05 12.60
C LEU A 128 -15.21 14.51 12.68
N ARG A 129 -14.07 14.85 12.07
CA ARG A 129 -13.48 16.20 12.16
C ARG A 129 -14.18 17.23 11.29
N PHE A 130 -14.52 16.87 10.06
CA PHE A 130 -14.91 17.85 9.04
C PHE A 130 -16.40 17.80 8.67
N ALA A 131 -17.09 16.69 8.91
CA ALA A 131 -18.54 16.58 8.64
C ALA A 131 -19.41 16.95 9.86
N ASN A 132 -18.80 17.30 11.00
CA ASN A 132 -19.50 17.59 12.25
C ASN A 132 -19.23 19.02 12.75
N THR A 133 -20.24 19.89 12.66
CA THR A 133 -20.16 21.29 13.13
C THR A 133 -19.86 21.41 14.63
N LEU A 134 -20.12 20.35 15.41
CA LEU A 134 -19.81 20.32 16.85
C LEU A 134 -18.31 20.21 17.12
N TYR A 135 -17.57 19.46 16.29
CA TYR A 135 -16.16 19.18 16.54
C TYR A 135 -15.23 20.22 15.92
N GLN A 136 -15.59 20.79 14.77
CA GLN A 136 -14.76 21.77 14.07
C GLN A 136 -14.30 22.96 14.95
N PRO A 137 -15.15 23.61 15.78
CA PRO A 137 -14.73 24.78 16.57
C PRO A 137 -13.82 24.44 17.75
N VAL A 138 -13.87 23.20 18.23
CA VAL A 138 -13.13 22.73 19.42
C VAL A 138 -11.90 21.90 19.06
N TRP A 139 -11.63 21.67 17.78
CA TRP A 139 -10.47 20.89 17.33
C TRP A 139 -9.22 21.76 17.21
N ASN A 140 -8.80 22.40 18.30
CA ASN A 140 -7.62 23.26 18.34
C ASN A 140 -7.05 23.39 19.76
N ALA A 141 -5.86 23.99 19.89
CA ALA A 141 -5.13 24.12 21.14
C ALA A 141 -5.80 24.98 22.23
N SER A 142 -6.88 25.72 21.92
CA SER A 142 -7.66 26.42 22.96
C SER A 142 -8.60 25.50 23.72
N PHE A 143 -8.93 24.32 23.16
CA PHE A 143 -9.87 23.36 23.74
C PHE A 143 -9.24 21.99 23.98
N ILE A 144 -8.21 21.62 23.21
CA ILE A 144 -7.49 20.35 23.34
C ILE A 144 -6.23 20.58 24.19
N ASP A 145 -6.18 19.91 25.34
CA ASP A 145 -5.00 19.88 26.21
C ASP A 145 -3.89 18.99 25.63
N HIS A 146 -4.22 17.75 25.23
CA HIS A 146 -3.29 16.84 24.56
C HIS A 146 -4.00 15.85 23.64
N VAL A 147 -3.22 15.27 22.73
CA VAL A 147 -3.63 14.16 21.86
C VAL A 147 -2.77 12.95 22.18
N GLN A 148 -3.40 11.81 22.43
CA GLN A 148 -2.70 10.55 22.67
C GLN A 148 -3.05 9.54 21.59
N ILE A 149 -2.03 9.09 20.84
CA ILE A 149 -2.14 7.99 19.87
C ILE A 149 -1.40 6.79 20.45
N THR A 150 -2.13 5.71 20.72
CA THR A 150 -1.58 4.49 21.32
C THR A 150 -1.76 3.32 20.37
N VAL A 151 -0.66 2.63 20.10
CA VAL A 151 -0.69 1.30 19.48
C VAL A 151 0.00 0.34 20.42
N ALA A 152 -0.78 -0.60 20.95
CA ALA A 152 -0.32 -1.60 21.89
C ALA A 152 -0.54 -2.99 21.28
N GLU A 153 0.51 -3.80 21.28
CA GLU A 153 0.47 -5.19 20.85
C GLU A 153 0.78 -6.07 22.05
N SER A 154 -0.06 -7.08 22.29
CA SER A 154 0.18 -8.10 23.33
C SER A 154 1.14 -9.20 22.87
N ILE A 155 1.44 -9.23 21.56
CA ILE A 155 2.29 -10.21 20.92
C ILE A 155 3.74 -9.70 20.95
N GLY A 156 4.68 -10.58 21.31
CA GLY A 156 6.11 -10.26 21.29
C GLY A 156 6.70 -10.22 19.87
N VAL A 157 8.04 -10.21 19.78
CA VAL A 157 8.74 -10.17 18.48
C VAL A 157 8.58 -11.48 17.68
N GLU A 158 8.15 -12.57 18.34
CA GLU A 158 7.92 -13.91 17.76
C GLU A 158 9.05 -14.34 16.79
N GLY A 159 8.70 -14.99 15.67
CA GLY A 159 9.64 -15.41 14.63
C GLY A 159 10.24 -14.26 13.80
N ARG A 160 9.92 -12.99 14.11
CA ARG A 160 10.39 -11.80 13.37
C ARG A 160 11.62 -11.14 13.99
N GLY A 161 12.27 -11.80 14.95
CA GLY A 161 13.46 -11.31 15.67
C GLY A 161 14.49 -10.61 14.78
N GLY A 162 14.95 -11.28 13.73
CA GLY A 162 16.00 -10.75 12.85
C GLY A 162 15.59 -9.52 12.01
N TYR A 163 14.30 -9.34 11.72
CA TYR A 163 13.78 -8.13 11.08
C TYR A 163 13.58 -7.00 12.09
N TYR A 164 13.01 -7.33 13.25
CA TYR A 164 12.70 -6.36 14.29
C TYR A 164 13.97 -5.74 14.89
N ASP A 165 15.02 -6.54 15.07
CA ASP A 165 16.33 -6.08 15.58
C ASP A 165 16.93 -4.94 14.74
N LYS A 166 16.69 -4.96 13.42
CA LYS A 166 17.19 -3.93 12.49
C LYS A 166 16.25 -2.74 12.33
N SER A 167 14.94 -2.95 12.50
CA SER A 167 13.92 -1.92 12.26
C SER A 167 13.61 -1.13 13.54
N GLY A 168 13.33 -1.84 14.62
CA GLY A 168 12.80 -1.33 15.89
C GLY A 168 11.39 -0.77 15.76
N ALA A 169 10.75 -0.48 16.91
CA ALA A 169 9.40 0.09 16.96
C ALA A 169 9.24 1.38 16.13
N ILE A 170 10.30 2.19 16.02
CA ILE A 170 10.25 3.46 15.28
C ILE A 170 9.97 3.23 13.79
N ARG A 171 10.68 2.32 13.13
CA ARG A 171 10.46 2.07 11.69
C ARG A 171 9.29 1.14 11.44
N ASP A 172 9.01 0.22 12.36
CA ASP A 172 7.96 -0.77 12.15
C ASP A 172 6.56 -0.16 12.32
N MET A 173 6.39 0.75 13.30
CA MET A 173 5.09 1.29 13.72
C MET A 173 5.02 2.82 13.69
N MET A 174 6.04 3.53 14.20
CA MET A 174 5.94 4.98 14.41
C MET A 174 5.99 5.77 13.09
N GLN A 175 6.99 5.49 12.25
CA GLN A 175 7.27 6.23 11.02
C GLN A 175 6.15 6.11 9.97
N ASN A 176 5.41 5.01 9.99
CA ASN A 176 4.31 4.73 9.08
C ASN A 176 2.95 4.99 9.78
N HIS A 177 2.44 4.03 10.52
CA HIS A 177 1.09 3.97 11.04
C HIS A 177 0.76 5.14 11.96
N LEU A 178 1.58 5.38 12.99
CA LEU A 178 1.30 6.46 13.94
C LEU A 178 1.47 7.84 13.30
N LEU A 179 2.45 8.01 12.41
CA LEU A 179 2.63 9.26 11.69
C LEU A 179 1.44 9.54 10.76
N GLN A 180 0.92 8.53 10.07
CA GLN A 180 -0.29 8.66 9.23
C GLN A 180 -1.52 9.02 10.07
N LEU A 181 -1.71 8.38 11.23
CA LEU A 181 -2.77 8.76 12.15
C LEU A 181 -2.60 10.18 12.68
N LEU A 182 -1.37 10.59 12.99
CA LEU A 182 -1.07 11.95 13.42
C LEU A 182 -1.43 12.96 12.33
N CYS A 183 -1.08 12.71 11.06
CA CYS A 183 -1.48 13.55 9.93
C CYS A 183 -3.00 13.70 9.87
N LEU A 184 -3.77 12.61 9.90
CA LEU A 184 -5.24 12.67 9.87
C LEU A 184 -5.87 13.39 11.07
N VAL A 185 -5.21 13.36 12.23
CA VAL A 185 -5.66 14.05 13.45
C VAL A 185 -5.30 15.53 13.44
N ALA A 186 -4.17 15.90 12.83
CA ALA A 186 -3.59 17.24 12.90
C ALA A 186 -3.79 18.10 11.63
N MET A 187 -4.07 17.50 10.47
CA MET A 187 -4.27 18.20 9.20
C MET A 187 -5.37 19.26 9.30
N GLU A 188 -5.26 20.35 8.55
CA GLU A 188 -6.35 21.32 8.42
C GLU A 188 -7.52 20.73 7.60
N PRO A 189 -8.72 21.35 7.62
CA PRO A 189 -9.80 20.96 6.73
C PRO A 189 -9.35 21.09 5.26
N PRO A 190 -9.34 20.00 4.48
CA PRO A 190 -8.88 20.07 3.10
C PRO A 190 -9.85 20.88 2.25
N ALA A 191 -9.34 21.49 1.17
CA ALA A 191 -10.15 22.27 0.25
C ALA A 191 -11.28 21.45 -0.43
N SER A 192 -11.08 20.13 -0.54
CA SER A 192 -12.09 19.17 -1.00
C SER A 192 -11.77 17.76 -0.48
N ILE A 193 -12.64 16.79 -0.77
CA ILE A 193 -12.40 15.37 -0.45
C ILE A 193 -11.64 14.61 -1.55
N ASP A 194 -11.18 15.31 -2.59
CA ASP A 194 -10.38 14.70 -3.65
C ASP A 194 -9.03 14.22 -3.10
N ALA A 195 -8.51 13.12 -3.63
CA ALA A 195 -7.37 12.41 -3.05
C ALA A 195 -6.13 13.30 -2.84
N ASP A 196 -5.81 14.19 -3.78
CA ASP A 196 -4.65 15.06 -3.67
C ASP A 196 -4.90 16.25 -2.75
N ALA A 197 -6.13 16.79 -2.69
CA ALA A 197 -6.49 17.84 -1.75
C ALA A 197 -6.40 17.37 -0.28
N VAL A 198 -6.68 16.09 -0.03
CA VAL A 198 -6.48 15.47 1.29
C VAL A 198 -5.00 15.23 1.60
N ARG A 199 -4.18 14.96 0.58
CA ARG A 199 -2.73 14.69 0.75
C ARG A 199 -1.89 15.95 0.91
N ASP A 200 -2.37 17.08 0.41
CA ASP A 200 -1.66 18.37 0.47
C ASP A 200 -1.61 18.94 1.90
N GLU A 201 -2.56 18.55 2.77
CA GLU A 201 -2.61 18.91 4.21
C GLU A 201 -1.80 17.95 5.11
#